data_AF-A0A3S2L2P2-F1
#
_entry.id   AF-A0A3S2L2P2-F1
#
_cell.length_a   1.000
_cell.length_b   1.000
_cell.length_c   1.000
_cell.angle_alpha   90.00
_cell.angle_beta   90.00
_cell.angle_gamma   90.00
#
_symmetry.space_group_name_H-M   'P 1'
#
loop_
_entity.id
_entity.type
_entity.pdbx_description
1 polymer ?
#
loop_
_entity_poly.entity_id
_entity_poly.type
_entity_poly.pdbx_seq_one_letter_code
_entity_poly.pdbx_strand_id
1 'polypeptide(L)' 'PFVFASGYSDADEIQASFPGVRLVGKPYSGEDLVQAVAAACGRA' A
#
# COMPACT_ATOMS: atom_id res chain seq x y z
N PRO A 1 -9.13 -5.35 4.93
CA PRO A 1 -7.97 -4.46 4.81
C PRO A 1 -6.97 -5.00 3.78
N PHE A 2 -6.81 -4.29 2.67
CA PHE A 2 -5.91 -4.67 1.60
C PHE A 2 -4.79 -3.64 1.47
N VAL A 3 -3.59 -4.10 1.12
CA VAL A 3 -2.42 -3.26 0.81
C VAL A 3 -1.76 -3.85 -0.43
N PHE A 4 -1.47 -3.01 -1.42
CA PHE A 4 -0.65 -3.39 -2.56
C PHE A 4 0.81 -3.09 -2.29
N ALA A 5 1.69 -3.99 -2.72
CA ALA A 5 3.11 -3.89 -2.44
C ALA A 5 3.89 -4.13 -3.74
N SER A 6 4.17 -3.05 -4.48
CA SER A 6 4.58 -3.11 -5.89
C SER A 6 5.87 -2.35 -6.17
N GLY A 7 6.73 -2.89 -7.04
CA GLY A 7 7.86 -2.16 -7.63
C GLY A 7 7.51 -1.55 -8.99
N TYR A 8 6.25 -1.67 -9.40
CA TYR A 8 5.76 -1.19 -10.68
C TYR A 8 5.64 0.33 -10.65
N SER A 9 6.11 0.99 -11.71
CA SER A 9 6.21 2.46 -11.78
C SER A 9 4.85 3.17 -11.89
N ASP A 10 3.84 2.49 -12.42
CA ASP A 10 2.49 3.06 -12.58
C ASP A 10 1.64 2.92 -11.31
N ALA A 11 2.07 3.62 -10.26
CA ALA A 11 1.31 3.77 -9.03
C ALA A 11 -0.05 4.45 -9.26
N ASP A 12 -0.13 5.35 -10.25
CA ASP A 12 -1.31 6.15 -10.56
C ASP A 12 -2.46 5.30 -11.12
N GLU A 13 -2.17 4.33 -11.98
CA GLU A 13 -3.18 3.42 -12.55
C GLU A 13 -3.79 2.52 -11.47
N ILE A 14 -2.95 2.00 -10.57
CA ILE A 14 -3.38 1.17 -9.44
C ILE A 14 -4.22 2.00 -8.48
N GLN A 15 -3.82 3.25 -8.20
CA GLN A 15 -4.57 4.14 -7.31
C GLN A 15 -5.91 4.55 -7.91
N ALA A 16 -5.97 4.79 -9.23
CA ALA A 16 -7.22 5.08 -9.94
C ALA A 16 -8.19 3.89 -9.92
N SER A 17 -7.68 2.67 -10.10
CA SER A 17 -8.49 1.45 -10.13
C SER A 17 -8.95 0.99 -8.75
N PHE A 18 -8.17 1.29 -7.70
CA PHE A 18 -8.43 0.85 -6.32
C PHE A 18 -8.37 2.01 -5.33
N PRO A 19 -9.32 2.97 -5.41
CA PRO A 19 -9.35 4.11 -4.51
C PRO A 19 -9.51 3.64 -3.06
N GLY A 20 -8.62 4.12 -2.19
CA GLY A 20 -8.61 3.79 -0.76
C GLY A 20 -7.81 2.54 -0.38
N VAL A 21 -7.30 1.77 -1.35
CA VAL A 21 -6.33 0.71 -1.07
C VAL A 21 -4.93 1.31 -1.03
N ARG A 22 -4.20 1.07 0.06
CA ARG A 22 -2.86 1.65 0.24
C ARG A 22 -1.85 0.90 -0.64
N LEU A 23 -1.03 1.65 -1.37
CA LEU A 23 0.08 1.12 -2.19
C LEU A 23 1.42 1.41 -1.49
N VAL A 24 2.26 0.40 -1.38
CA VAL A 24 3.61 0.45 -0.83
C VAL A 24 4.60 0.15 -1.96
N GLY A 25 5.44 1.14 -2.27
CA GLY A 25 6.46 1.02 -3.31
C GLY A 25 7.63 0.15 -2.87
N LYS A 26 8.12 -0.76 -3.73
CA LYS A 26 9.36 -1.51 -3.50
C LYS A 26 10.59 -0.66 -3.85
N PRO A 27 11.72 -0.82 -3.13
CA PRO A 27 11.89 -1.68 -1.96
C PRO A 27 11.28 -1.04 -0.71
N TYR A 28 10.58 -1.85 0.09
CA TYR A 28 10.03 -1.46 1.38
C TYR A 28 10.64 -2.31 2.49
N SER A 29 10.73 -1.75 3.69
CA SER A 29 11.09 -2.51 4.88
C SER A 29 9.89 -3.30 5.42
N GLY A 30 10.16 -4.29 6.27
CA GLY A 30 9.09 -5.00 6.98
C GLY A 30 8.24 -4.06 7.86
N GLU A 31 8.87 -3.03 8.43
CA GLU A 31 8.20 -2.01 9.22
C GLU A 31 7.22 -1.18 8.37
N ASP A 32 7.64 -0.75 7.18
CA ASP A 32 6.77 -0.02 6.25
C ASP A 32 5.52 -0.84 5.88
N LEU A 33 5.69 -2.15 5.68
CA LEU A 33 4.58 -3.06 5.38
C LEU A 33 3.62 -3.18 6.58
N VAL A 34 4.15 -3.35 7.79
CA VAL A 34 3.36 -3.45 9.02
C VAL A 34 2.56 -2.17 9.26
N GLN A 35 3.17 -1.00 9.10
CA GLN A 35 2.49 0.30 9.23
C GLN A 35 1.40 0.49 8.17
N ALA A 36 1.66 0.07 6.93
CA ALA A 36 0.66 0.12 5.87
C ALA A 36 -0.56 -0.76 6.18
N VAL A 37 -0.35 -1.96 6.71
CA VAL A 37 -1.42 -2.89 7.10
C VAL A 37 -2.17 -2.38 8.34
N ALA A 38 -1.48 -1.89 9.37
CA ALA A 38 -2.11 -1.36 10.58
C ALA A 38 -3.11 -0.24 10.25
N ALA A 39 -2.67 0.71 9.42
CA ALA A 39 -3.53 1.79 8.98
C ALA A 39 -4.68 1.33 8.07
N ALA A 40 -4.47 0.33 7.20
CA ALA A 40 -5.54 -0.25 6.39
C ALA A 40 -6.61 -0.98 7.24
N CYS A 41 -6.23 -1.47 8.43
CA CYS A 41 -7.14 -2.07 9.40
C CYS A 41 -7.90 -1.05 10.25
N GLY A 42 -7.64 0.25 10.10
CA GLY A 42 -8.24 1.29 10.95
C GLY A 42 -7.67 1.34 12.38
N ARG A 43 -6.53 0.69 12.63
CA ARG A 43 -5.72 0.93 13.82
C ARG A 43 -4.86 2.17 13.53
N ALA A 44 -5.34 3.32 14.01
CA ALA A 44 -4.58 4.56 14.06
C ALA A 44 -3.61 4.55 15.25
#